data_AF-A0A1R2APH8-F1
#
_entry.id   AF-A0A1R2APH8-F1
#
_cell.length_a   1.000
_cell.length_b   1.000
_cell.length_c   1.000
_cell.angle_alpha   90.00
_cell.angle_beta   90.00
_cell.angle_gamma   90.00
#
_symmetry.space_group_name_H-M   'P 1'
#
loop_
_entity.id
_entity.type
_entity.pdbx_description
1 polymer ?
#
loop_
_entity_poly.entity_id
_entity_poly.type
_entity_poly.pdbx_seq_one_letter_code
_entity_poly.pdbx_strand_id
1 'polypeptide(L)'
;MFHYILLLLPNTLASCLINNCEICSSKSENICINCIQGYTRDPIQGCLKFQNFSHSKNIENCIQQKDSTCQQCSEGYNLINGFCDPSCDLENCICFYPNICLKIPRSLQCSDKYCKTCTQDGLSCENCIEGFGIDKSGLCTQCYDINCKICSYNANICNECLDDYYMTREKGCYKCMSSGCNSCNVDDTICDSCSNGNIMLENGRCCDGSCLTCSELSPACTSCHNNFMIYDDFCYPCSNFFCKNCTSTYCYECIDGYELFDGICIEKHCHSIACLSCPNSTNVCEQCHSNFVQDLFGNCCNIGCKTCTSTSPYCTSCIDGMYLESSYCLFCSKSCKTCSYFDKCSSCPDGFTLSRYEGFCVEGERISDGKLIVFVIVPVTIFVLAIVFTVCCLCNNNRKKMFRAIRLHNEKKANVTTTNPEVSISSDMPNQSIQLKNSSIMHSSSIIDMAIDKLSFPKKHSISIDIPKAKRTNSSIMKNSAELSHQLPCTYVSPKNLETNHADDEITEMNFEKMVIIVELDNKKTYNDISICLICEENFNDKDVRALPCGHPYHEKCIYKSFIVENKRQCLKCLREYS
;
A
#
# COMPACT_ATOMS: atom_id res chain seq x y z
N MET A 1 5.85 -75.08 68.34
CA MET A 1 5.59 -75.63 66.99
C MET A 1 4.19 -75.20 66.58
N PHE A 2 4.09 -74.09 65.83
CA PHE A 2 2.84 -73.64 65.19
C PHE A 2 3.25 -72.94 63.88
N HIS A 3 2.63 -73.29 62.76
CA HIS A 3 2.92 -72.68 61.48
C HIS A 3 2.09 -71.41 61.29
N TYR A 4 2.75 -70.32 60.87
CA TYR A 4 2.06 -69.20 60.24
C TYR A 4 1.61 -69.62 58.84
N ILE A 5 0.30 -69.68 58.62
CA ILE A 5 -0.28 -69.76 57.27
C ILE A 5 -0.49 -68.32 56.82
N LEU A 6 0.33 -67.85 55.88
CA LEU A 6 0.19 -66.53 55.29
C LEU A 6 -0.89 -66.57 54.20
N LEU A 7 -2.12 -66.19 54.54
CA LEU A 7 -3.19 -66.03 53.56
C LEU A 7 -2.97 -64.73 52.76
N LEU A 8 -2.55 -64.87 51.50
CA LEU A 8 -2.54 -63.79 50.54
C LEU A 8 -3.99 -63.45 50.15
N LEU A 9 -4.42 -62.23 50.46
CA LEU A 9 -5.64 -61.67 49.90
C LEU A 9 -5.41 -61.34 48.41
N PRO A 10 -6.39 -61.53 47.52
CA PRO A 10 -6.29 -61.09 46.13
C PRO A 10 -6.25 -59.56 46.07
N ASN A 11 -5.47 -59.02 45.13
CA ASN A 11 -5.40 -57.57 44.90
C ASN A 11 -6.80 -57.01 44.62
N THR A 12 -7.14 -55.91 45.28
CA THR A 12 -8.34 -55.12 44.96
C THR A 12 -8.26 -54.61 43.53
N LEU A 13 -9.30 -54.85 42.72
CA LEU A 13 -9.46 -54.13 41.45
C LEU A 13 -9.60 -52.64 41.77
N ALA A 14 -8.81 -51.80 41.10
CA ALA A 14 -8.98 -50.36 41.15
C ALA A 14 -10.34 -49.99 40.56
N SER A 15 -11.15 -49.25 41.31
CA SER A 15 -12.46 -48.77 40.87
C SER A 15 -12.28 -47.58 39.94
N CYS A 16 -12.73 -47.71 38.69
CA CYS A 16 -12.76 -46.60 37.73
C CYS A 16 -13.43 -45.34 38.29
N LEU A 17 -12.78 -44.19 38.12
CA LEU A 17 -13.37 -42.87 38.43
C LEU A 17 -14.37 -42.40 37.36
N ILE A 18 -14.48 -43.13 36.26
CA ILE A 18 -15.30 -42.79 35.09
C ILE A 18 -16.64 -43.53 35.16
N ASN A 19 -17.73 -42.76 35.28
CA ASN A 19 -19.09 -43.29 35.22
C ASN A 19 -19.31 -44.07 33.92
N ASN A 20 -19.95 -45.25 34.02
CA ASN A 20 -20.24 -46.17 32.91
C ASN A 20 -19.00 -46.81 32.25
N CYS A 21 -17.82 -46.77 32.88
CA CYS A 21 -16.67 -47.56 32.45
C CYS A 21 -16.70 -48.99 33.02
N GLU A 22 -16.28 -49.97 32.22
CA GLU A 22 -16.13 -51.38 32.64
C GLU A 22 -14.71 -51.66 33.17
N ILE A 23 -13.69 -51.12 32.51
CA ILE A 23 -12.28 -51.30 32.88
C ILE A 23 -11.42 -50.09 32.46
N CYS A 24 -10.55 -49.64 33.36
CA CYS A 24 -9.67 -48.49 33.17
C CYS A 24 -8.22 -48.90 32.85
N SER A 25 -7.43 -47.97 32.31
CA SER A 25 -6.02 -48.22 32.01
C SER A 25 -5.22 -48.48 33.29
N SER A 26 -4.31 -49.45 33.24
CA SER A 26 -3.34 -49.69 34.32
C SER A 26 -2.39 -48.51 34.54
N LYS A 27 -2.35 -47.54 33.63
CA LYS A 27 -1.61 -46.27 33.77
C LYS A 27 -2.44 -45.15 34.40
N SER A 28 -3.78 -45.23 34.39
CA SER A 28 -4.64 -44.19 34.95
C SER A 28 -6.10 -44.64 35.13
N GLU A 29 -6.62 -44.49 36.35
CA GLU A 29 -8.05 -44.59 36.68
C GLU A 29 -8.93 -43.55 35.94
N ASN A 30 -8.29 -42.54 35.33
CA ASN A 30 -8.91 -41.52 34.50
C ASN A 30 -8.84 -41.81 32.98
N ILE A 31 -8.37 -42.99 32.54
CA ILE A 31 -8.64 -43.52 31.17
C ILE A 31 -9.58 -44.71 31.29
N CYS A 32 -10.71 -44.70 30.57
CA CYS A 32 -11.50 -45.90 30.34
C CYS A 32 -10.96 -46.64 29.11
N ILE A 33 -10.70 -47.94 29.22
CA ILE A 33 -10.35 -48.80 28.06
C ILE A 33 -11.62 -49.28 27.36
N ASN A 34 -12.63 -49.73 28.12
CA ASN A 34 -13.89 -50.28 27.59
C ASN A 34 -15.07 -49.77 28.43
N CYS A 35 -16.10 -49.22 27.79
CA CYS A 35 -17.33 -48.78 28.46
C CYS A 35 -18.33 -49.93 28.62
N ILE A 36 -19.25 -49.83 29.58
CA ILE A 36 -20.33 -50.83 29.76
C ILE A 36 -21.29 -50.83 28.55
N GLN A 37 -22.01 -51.95 28.36
CA GLN A 37 -22.89 -52.13 27.21
C GLN A 37 -23.92 -50.98 27.06
N GLY A 38 -23.97 -50.40 25.86
CA GLY A 38 -24.83 -49.25 25.54
C GLY A 38 -24.11 -47.89 25.65
N TYR A 39 -22.83 -47.88 25.99
CA TYR A 39 -21.98 -46.70 26.02
C TYR A 39 -20.78 -46.88 25.08
N THR A 40 -20.28 -45.77 24.53
CA THR A 40 -19.09 -45.69 23.69
C THR A 40 -18.07 -44.76 24.35
N ARG A 41 -16.79 -44.95 24.08
CA ARG A 41 -15.75 -44.07 24.60
C ARG A 41 -15.82 -42.67 23.95
N ASP A 42 -15.64 -41.65 24.78
CA ASP A 42 -15.52 -40.24 24.38
C ASP A 42 -14.26 -39.62 25.01
N PRO A 43 -13.44 -38.85 24.24
CA PRO A 43 -12.18 -38.31 24.76
C PRO A 43 -12.38 -37.34 25.93
N ILE A 44 -13.46 -36.56 25.93
CA ILE A 44 -13.76 -35.51 26.90
C ILE A 44 -14.58 -36.08 28.08
N GLN A 45 -15.71 -36.73 27.79
CA GLN A 45 -16.71 -37.18 28.77
C GLN A 45 -16.54 -38.65 29.20
N GLY A 46 -15.54 -39.37 28.67
CA GLY A 46 -15.19 -40.73 29.11
C GLY A 46 -16.04 -41.81 28.46
N CYS A 47 -17.30 -41.95 28.87
CA CYS A 47 -18.25 -42.96 28.38
C CYS A 47 -19.63 -42.35 28.10
N LEU A 48 -19.97 -42.15 26.82
CA LEU A 48 -21.24 -41.55 26.37
C LEU A 48 -22.24 -42.62 25.93
N LYS A 49 -23.52 -42.41 26.23
CA LYS A 49 -24.60 -43.34 25.87
C LYS A 49 -24.84 -43.35 24.36
N PHE A 50 -24.67 -44.51 23.73
CA PHE A 50 -24.82 -44.68 22.28
C PHE A 50 -26.30 -44.88 21.90
N GLN A 51 -26.78 -44.17 20.86
CA GLN A 51 -28.22 -44.08 20.59
C GLN A 51 -28.80 -45.19 19.71
N ASN A 52 -27.98 -45.91 18.94
CA ASN A 52 -28.43 -46.96 18.00
C ASN A 52 -27.94 -48.35 18.40
N PHE A 53 -28.85 -49.21 18.86
CA PHE A 53 -28.55 -50.60 19.20
C PHE A 53 -28.51 -51.49 17.94
N SER A 54 -27.30 -51.83 17.49
CA SER A 54 -27.04 -53.02 16.67
C SER A 54 -26.15 -53.99 17.45
N HIS A 55 -26.43 -55.30 17.38
CA HIS A 55 -25.76 -56.28 18.21
C HIS A 55 -24.32 -56.60 17.74
N SER A 56 -23.35 -56.25 18.58
CA SER A 56 -22.15 -57.07 18.77
C SER A 56 -21.62 -56.88 20.20
N LYS A 57 -21.07 -57.94 20.81
CA LYS A 57 -20.39 -57.85 22.13
C LYS A 57 -18.92 -57.43 21.94
N ASN A 58 -18.65 -56.46 21.08
CA ASN A 58 -17.27 -56.17 20.68
C ASN A 58 -16.58 -55.33 21.75
N ILE A 59 -15.47 -55.87 22.28
CA ILE A 59 -14.48 -55.10 23.04
C ILE A 59 -13.88 -54.06 22.11
N GLU A 60 -13.80 -52.81 22.56
CA GLU A 60 -13.38 -51.71 21.70
C GLU A 60 -11.93 -51.92 21.19
N ASN A 61 -11.70 -51.66 19.91
CA ASN A 61 -10.41 -51.84 19.24
C ASN A 61 -9.89 -53.29 19.24
N CYS A 62 -10.76 -54.28 19.39
CA CYS A 62 -10.43 -55.70 19.21
C CYS A 62 -10.63 -56.17 17.75
N ILE A 63 -9.60 -56.79 17.16
CA ILE A 63 -9.68 -57.46 15.85
C ILE A 63 -10.23 -58.88 15.98
N GLN A 64 -9.72 -59.64 16.97
CA GLN A 64 -10.13 -61.03 17.19
C GLN A 64 -10.57 -61.22 18.63
N GLN A 65 -11.88 -61.42 18.84
CA GLN A 65 -12.45 -61.69 20.16
C GLN A 65 -12.78 -63.18 20.31
N LYS A 66 -12.62 -63.69 21.54
CA LYS A 66 -13.08 -65.01 21.95
C LYS A 66 -13.81 -64.88 23.28
N ASP A 67 -15.05 -65.37 23.33
CA ASP A 67 -15.95 -65.25 24.47
C ASP A 67 -16.08 -63.77 24.91
N SER A 68 -15.83 -63.45 26.18
CA SER A 68 -15.80 -62.08 26.71
C SER A 68 -14.38 -61.48 26.78
N THR A 69 -13.44 -61.94 25.95
CA THR A 69 -12.03 -61.48 25.97
C THR A 69 -11.46 -61.25 24.58
N CYS A 70 -10.75 -60.15 24.39
CA CYS A 70 -9.96 -59.94 23.19
C CYS A 70 -8.75 -60.88 23.16
N GLN A 71 -8.38 -61.34 21.98
CA GLN A 71 -7.20 -62.17 21.71
C GLN A 71 -6.18 -61.43 20.83
N GLN A 72 -6.64 -60.52 19.97
CA GLN A 72 -5.81 -59.64 19.15
C GLN A 72 -6.44 -58.25 19.04
N CYS A 73 -5.70 -57.22 19.47
CA CYS A 73 -6.10 -55.82 19.35
C CYS A 73 -5.71 -55.20 17.99
N SER A 74 -6.29 -54.04 17.68
CA SER A 74 -5.90 -53.18 16.58
C SER A 74 -4.46 -52.67 16.71
N GLU A 75 -3.86 -52.27 15.59
CA GLU A 75 -2.55 -51.62 15.57
C GLU A 75 -2.51 -50.40 16.51
N GLY A 76 -1.42 -50.28 17.26
CA GLY A 76 -1.27 -49.23 18.28
C GLY A 76 -1.95 -49.53 19.63
N TYR A 77 -2.62 -50.66 19.82
CA TYR A 77 -3.20 -51.07 21.11
C TYR A 77 -2.53 -52.32 21.69
N ASN A 78 -2.33 -52.34 23.00
CA ASN A 78 -1.76 -53.45 23.76
C ASN A 78 -2.86 -54.29 24.41
N LEU A 79 -2.73 -55.62 24.40
CA LEU A 79 -3.67 -56.51 25.06
C LEU A 79 -3.36 -56.60 26.57
N ILE A 80 -4.23 -56.03 27.41
CA ILE A 80 -4.14 -56.05 28.87
C ILE A 80 -5.40 -56.71 29.44
N ASN A 81 -5.24 -57.82 30.16
CA ASN A 81 -6.33 -58.57 30.81
C ASN A 81 -7.52 -58.94 29.90
N GLY A 82 -7.30 -59.05 28.59
CA GLY A 82 -8.35 -59.31 27.60
C GLY A 82 -8.99 -58.07 26.97
N PHE A 83 -8.48 -56.86 27.25
CA PHE A 83 -8.95 -55.59 26.70
C PHE A 83 -7.80 -54.82 26.01
N CYS A 84 -8.11 -53.81 25.20
CA CYS A 84 -7.15 -53.14 24.31
C CYS A 84 -6.78 -51.73 24.80
N ASP A 85 -5.69 -51.60 25.57
CA ASP A 85 -5.19 -50.33 26.11
C ASP A 85 -4.30 -49.60 25.07
N PRO A 86 -4.55 -48.34 24.69
CA PRO A 86 -3.74 -47.63 23.69
C PRO A 86 -2.26 -47.52 24.09
N SER A 87 -1.38 -47.73 23.11
CA SER A 87 0.06 -47.55 23.24
C SER A 87 0.47 -46.08 23.04
N CYS A 88 1.61 -45.73 23.65
CA CYS A 88 2.22 -44.41 23.55
C CYS A 88 3.74 -44.56 23.44
N ASP A 89 4.39 -43.87 22.50
CA ASP A 89 5.85 -43.86 22.35
C ASP A 89 6.59 -43.02 23.42
N LEU A 90 5.85 -42.34 24.30
CA LEU A 90 6.38 -41.46 25.35
C LEU A 90 6.09 -42.03 26.74
N GLU A 91 7.14 -42.23 27.55
CA GLU A 91 7.07 -42.93 28.84
C GLU A 91 6.10 -42.30 29.86
N ASN A 92 5.91 -40.97 29.79
CA ASN A 92 5.02 -40.21 30.68
C ASN A 92 3.68 -39.80 30.02
N CYS A 93 3.24 -40.50 28.96
CA CYS A 93 2.02 -40.17 28.22
C CYS A 93 0.80 -41.02 28.61
N ILE A 94 -0.32 -40.33 28.81
CA ILE A 94 -1.67 -40.86 29.04
C ILE A 94 -2.42 -40.78 27.70
N CYS A 95 -2.47 -41.87 26.94
CA CYS A 95 -3.14 -41.93 25.65
C CYS A 95 -4.65 -42.20 25.79
N PHE A 96 -5.44 -41.65 24.87
CA PHE A 96 -6.81 -42.10 24.63
C PHE A 96 -6.92 -42.89 23.33
N TYR A 97 -6.28 -42.42 22.27
CA TYR A 97 -6.03 -43.17 21.04
C TYR A 97 -4.52 -43.41 20.90
N PRO A 98 -4.10 -44.44 20.14
CA PRO A 98 -2.68 -44.70 19.90
C PRO A 98 -1.95 -43.46 19.43
N ASN A 99 -0.80 -43.18 20.05
CA ASN A 99 0.07 -42.04 19.74
C ASN A 99 -0.58 -40.65 19.93
N ILE A 100 -1.77 -40.54 20.55
CA ILE A 100 -2.43 -39.28 20.89
C ILE A 100 -2.46 -39.11 22.42
N CYS A 101 -1.52 -38.31 22.93
CA CYS A 101 -1.41 -37.96 24.34
C CYS A 101 -2.47 -36.94 24.77
N LEU A 102 -3.26 -37.26 25.81
CA LEU A 102 -4.11 -36.29 26.49
C LEU A 102 -3.24 -35.29 27.27
N LYS A 103 -3.23 -34.03 26.84
CA LYS A 103 -2.56 -32.92 27.56
C LYS A 103 -3.43 -32.25 28.63
N ILE A 104 -4.69 -32.67 28.77
CA ILE A 104 -5.69 -32.03 29.62
C ILE A 104 -6.22 -33.08 30.62
N PRO A 105 -6.10 -32.86 31.95
CA PRO A 105 -6.82 -33.69 32.91
C PRO A 105 -8.32 -33.47 32.71
N ARG A 106 -9.13 -34.55 32.69
CA ARG A 106 -10.56 -34.42 32.38
C ARG A 106 -11.25 -33.46 33.34
N SER A 107 -12.08 -32.58 32.76
CA SER A 107 -12.87 -31.62 33.52
C SER A 107 -13.80 -32.37 34.48
N LEU A 108 -13.62 -32.11 35.79
CA LEU A 108 -14.60 -32.49 36.79
C LEU A 108 -15.83 -31.61 36.58
N GLN A 109 -16.89 -32.17 36.00
CA GLN A 109 -18.09 -31.41 35.69
C GLN A 109 -18.83 -31.05 36.99
N CYS A 110 -18.73 -29.79 37.39
CA CYS A 110 -19.39 -29.26 38.58
C CYS A 110 -20.92 -29.40 38.49
N SER A 111 -21.57 -29.71 39.62
CA SER A 111 -23.02 -29.85 39.70
C SER A 111 -23.76 -28.52 39.43
N ASP A 112 -23.11 -27.39 39.66
CA ASP A 112 -23.61 -26.06 39.33
C ASP A 112 -23.00 -25.55 38.02
N LYS A 113 -23.87 -25.20 37.06
CA LYS A 113 -23.50 -24.68 35.74
C LYS A 113 -22.89 -23.27 35.74
N TYR A 114 -22.98 -22.54 36.85
CA TYR A 114 -22.31 -21.24 37.03
C TYR A 114 -20.98 -21.36 37.80
N CYS A 115 -20.60 -22.58 38.16
CA CYS A 115 -19.34 -22.86 38.81
C CYS A 115 -18.19 -23.03 37.80
N LYS A 116 -17.07 -22.37 38.04
CA LYS A 116 -15.85 -22.40 37.22
C LYS A 116 -14.87 -23.47 37.72
N THR A 117 -14.75 -23.65 39.03
CA THR A 117 -14.01 -24.76 39.68
C THR A 117 -14.72 -25.19 40.95
N CYS A 118 -14.79 -26.50 41.20
CA CYS A 118 -15.51 -27.13 42.31
C CYS A 118 -14.63 -28.13 43.06
N THR A 119 -15.07 -28.50 44.27
CA THR A 119 -14.47 -29.54 45.11
C THR A 119 -14.41 -30.89 44.40
N GLN A 120 -13.54 -31.80 44.85
CA GLN A 120 -13.26 -33.09 44.19
C GLN A 120 -14.47 -34.03 44.01
N ASP A 121 -15.56 -33.80 44.74
CA ASP A 121 -16.85 -34.51 44.61
C ASP A 121 -17.82 -33.87 43.60
N GLY A 122 -17.48 -32.70 43.06
CA GLY A 122 -18.30 -31.90 42.15
C GLY A 122 -19.49 -31.18 42.81
N LEU A 123 -19.63 -31.27 44.14
CA LEU A 123 -20.84 -30.83 44.86
C LEU A 123 -20.80 -29.37 45.31
N SER A 124 -19.64 -28.88 45.76
CA SER A 124 -19.47 -27.50 46.25
C SER A 124 -18.63 -26.69 45.28
N CYS A 125 -19.00 -25.43 45.04
CA CYS A 125 -18.19 -24.56 44.21
C CYS A 125 -17.05 -23.89 45.01
N GLU A 126 -15.88 -23.77 44.39
CA GLU A 126 -14.71 -23.05 44.92
C GLU A 126 -14.54 -21.68 44.24
N ASN A 127 -15.01 -21.53 43.00
CA ASN A 127 -14.92 -20.29 42.23
C ASN A 127 -16.05 -20.22 41.18
N CYS A 128 -16.86 -19.16 41.20
CA CYS A 128 -17.94 -18.93 40.21
C CYS A 128 -17.45 -18.18 38.97
N ILE A 129 -18.25 -18.25 37.89
CA ILE A 129 -18.08 -17.38 36.71
C ILE A 129 -18.39 -15.90 37.05
N GLU A 130 -18.01 -14.99 36.16
CA GLU A 130 -18.26 -13.54 36.29
C GLU A 130 -19.76 -13.23 36.44
N GLY A 131 -20.10 -12.23 37.25
CA GLY A 131 -21.48 -11.92 37.68
C GLY A 131 -22.07 -12.86 38.75
N PHE A 132 -21.36 -13.93 39.15
CA PHE A 132 -21.79 -14.89 40.16
C PHE A 132 -20.80 -15.01 41.33
N GLY A 133 -21.29 -15.49 42.47
CA GLY A 133 -20.51 -15.71 43.68
C GLY A 133 -21.13 -16.77 44.59
N ILE A 134 -20.30 -17.39 45.43
CA ILE A 134 -20.73 -18.48 46.32
C ILE A 134 -21.75 -17.96 47.36
N ASP A 135 -22.81 -18.74 47.56
CA ASP A 135 -23.87 -18.49 48.53
C ASP A 135 -23.64 -19.25 49.87
N LYS A 136 -24.62 -19.23 50.77
CA LYS A 136 -24.52 -19.95 52.06
C LYS A 136 -24.64 -21.48 51.95
N SER A 137 -24.99 -22.02 50.78
CA SER A 137 -25.08 -23.46 50.50
C SER A 137 -23.88 -24.03 49.73
N GLY A 138 -22.95 -23.18 49.28
CA GLY A 138 -21.80 -23.59 48.46
C GLY A 138 -22.09 -23.56 46.94
N LEU A 139 -23.19 -22.94 46.52
CA LEU A 139 -23.62 -22.83 45.12
C LEU A 139 -23.42 -21.39 44.60
N CYS A 140 -23.37 -21.23 43.29
CA CYS A 140 -23.16 -19.95 42.63
C CYS A 140 -24.49 -19.22 42.39
N THR A 141 -24.71 -18.14 43.13
CA THR A 141 -25.83 -17.21 42.91
C THR A 141 -25.30 -15.92 42.28
N GLN A 142 -26.18 -15.13 41.66
CA GLN A 142 -25.83 -13.81 41.12
C GLN A 142 -25.32 -12.88 42.24
N CYS A 143 -24.37 -12.00 41.95
CA CYS A 143 -23.90 -10.97 42.89
C CYS A 143 -25.07 -10.13 43.42
N TYR A 144 -25.13 -9.89 44.72
CA TYR A 144 -26.20 -9.09 45.33
C TYR A 144 -26.13 -7.61 44.95
N ASP A 145 -24.93 -7.11 44.67
CA ASP A 145 -24.74 -5.82 43.99
C ASP A 145 -24.78 -6.04 42.47
N ILE A 146 -25.79 -5.46 41.83
CA ILE A 146 -26.01 -5.56 40.38
C ILE A 146 -24.90 -4.88 39.56
N ASN A 147 -24.12 -4.00 40.18
CA ASN A 147 -23.00 -3.29 39.55
C ASN A 147 -21.65 -3.98 39.82
N CYS A 148 -21.67 -5.19 40.39
CA CYS A 148 -20.48 -6.00 40.63
C CYS A 148 -20.18 -6.94 39.45
N LYS A 149 -18.92 -6.93 39.00
CA LYS A 149 -18.40 -7.79 37.93
C LYS A 149 -17.91 -9.13 38.48
N ILE A 150 -17.23 -9.11 39.63
CA ILE A 150 -16.65 -10.29 40.27
C ILE A 150 -16.94 -10.34 41.78
N CYS A 151 -17.82 -11.25 42.19
CA CYS A 151 -18.09 -11.61 43.59
C CYS A 151 -17.77 -13.08 43.92
N SER A 152 -16.95 -13.76 43.10
CA SER A 152 -16.82 -15.23 43.01
C SER A 152 -16.80 -16.01 44.33
N TYR A 153 -16.13 -15.51 45.38
CA TYR A 153 -15.98 -16.22 46.66
C TYR A 153 -17.12 -16.00 47.67
N ASN A 154 -17.97 -14.98 47.47
CA ASN A 154 -19.13 -14.69 48.31
C ASN A 154 -20.04 -13.67 47.58
N ALA A 155 -21.26 -14.06 47.23
CA ALA A 155 -22.20 -13.20 46.50
C ALA A 155 -22.52 -11.83 47.17
N ASN A 156 -22.26 -11.68 48.46
CA ASN A 156 -22.46 -10.45 49.24
C ASN A 156 -21.24 -9.51 49.20
N ILE A 157 -20.13 -9.92 48.60
CA ILE A 157 -18.83 -9.24 48.68
C ILE A 157 -18.29 -9.05 47.26
N CYS A 158 -18.37 -7.81 46.77
CA CYS A 158 -17.70 -7.49 45.52
C CYS A 158 -16.17 -7.44 45.68
N ASN A 159 -15.47 -7.76 44.60
CA ASN A 159 -14.01 -7.70 44.50
C ASN A 159 -13.55 -6.90 43.28
N GLU A 160 -14.37 -6.87 42.22
CA GLU A 160 -14.21 -6.00 41.04
C GLU A 160 -15.59 -5.51 40.59
N CYS A 161 -15.75 -4.20 40.42
CA CYS A 161 -16.99 -3.59 39.93
C CYS A 161 -17.09 -3.67 38.40
N LEU A 162 -18.27 -3.40 37.85
CA LEU A 162 -18.42 -3.12 36.42
C LEU A 162 -17.65 -1.84 36.04
N ASP A 163 -17.33 -1.73 34.77
CA ASP A 163 -16.71 -0.53 34.21
C ASP A 163 -17.67 0.67 34.36
N ASP A 164 -17.13 1.87 34.56
CA ASP A 164 -17.79 3.11 35.06
C ASP A 164 -18.19 3.11 36.57
N TYR A 165 -17.74 2.15 37.38
CA TYR A 165 -18.03 2.08 38.82
C TYR A 165 -16.75 1.91 39.69
N TYR A 166 -16.83 2.35 40.95
CA TYR A 166 -15.77 2.20 41.95
C TYR A 166 -16.22 1.42 43.19
N MET A 167 -15.28 0.76 43.86
CA MET A 167 -15.52 -0.05 45.05
C MET A 167 -15.35 0.78 46.33
N THR A 168 -16.39 0.84 47.14
CA THR A 168 -16.37 1.48 48.47
C THR A 168 -15.68 0.61 49.54
N ARG A 169 -15.40 1.19 50.71
CA ARG A 169 -14.84 0.46 51.87
C ARG A 169 -15.75 -0.66 52.39
N GLU A 170 -17.04 -0.58 52.12
CA GLU A 170 -18.04 -1.61 52.45
C GLU A 170 -18.17 -2.69 51.35
N LYS A 171 -17.37 -2.58 50.27
CA LYS A 171 -17.36 -3.47 49.09
C LYS A 171 -18.66 -3.51 48.28
N GLY A 172 -19.44 -2.42 48.33
CA GLY A 172 -20.45 -2.09 47.32
C GLY A 172 -19.87 -1.21 46.20
N CYS A 173 -20.45 -1.30 45.02
CA CYS A 173 -20.04 -0.64 43.78
C CYS A 173 -20.94 0.57 43.46
N TYR A 174 -20.33 1.74 43.35
CA TYR A 174 -21.02 3.01 43.12
C TYR A 174 -20.55 3.63 41.80
N LYS A 175 -21.46 4.30 41.08
CA LYS A 175 -21.14 4.86 39.76
C LYS A 175 -20.23 6.08 39.90
N CYS A 176 -19.22 6.20 39.04
CA CYS A 176 -18.35 7.37 38.97
C CYS A 176 -19.13 8.65 38.62
N MET A 177 -18.82 9.77 39.28
CA MET A 177 -19.51 11.05 39.04
C MET A 177 -18.97 11.79 37.80
N SER A 178 -17.73 11.50 37.38
CA SER A 178 -17.26 11.89 36.04
C SER A 178 -17.92 11.00 34.98
N SER A 179 -18.61 11.61 34.01
CA SER A 179 -19.00 10.89 32.79
C SER A 179 -17.75 10.47 32.00
N GLY A 180 -17.86 9.41 31.20
CA GLY A 180 -16.77 8.91 30.37
C GLY A 180 -15.56 8.39 31.14
N CYS A 181 -15.74 8.07 32.43
CA CYS A 181 -14.72 7.56 33.34
C CYS A 181 -14.94 6.07 33.58
N ASN A 182 -13.99 5.23 33.13
CA ASN A 182 -14.03 3.77 33.23
C ASN A 182 -13.77 3.26 34.66
N SER A 183 -12.93 3.96 35.42
CA SER A 183 -12.67 3.65 36.84
C SER A 183 -12.28 4.93 37.60
N CYS A 184 -12.82 5.13 38.80
CA CYS A 184 -12.55 6.29 39.65
C CYS A 184 -12.17 5.93 41.08
N ASN A 185 -11.62 6.91 41.78
CA ASN A 185 -11.21 6.79 43.18
C ASN A 185 -12.41 6.82 44.14
N VAL A 186 -12.17 6.52 45.41
CA VAL A 186 -13.19 6.35 46.47
C VAL A 186 -14.06 7.60 46.71
N ASP A 187 -13.59 8.77 46.30
CA ASP A 187 -14.25 10.06 46.44
C ASP A 187 -14.99 10.53 45.15
N ASP A 188 -15.31 9.58 44.23
CA ASP A 188 -16.13 9.63 42.99
C ASP A 188 -15.82 10.69 41.90
N THR A 189 -15.04 11.71 42.26
CA THR A 189 -14.77 12.95 41.53
C THR A 189 -13.56 12.86 40.60
N ILE A 190 -12.54 12.10 41.01
CA ILE A 190 -11.28 11.90 40.29
C ILE A 190 -11.31 10.53 39.63
N CYS A 191 -11.07 10.52 38.34
CA CYS A 191 -10.98 9.35 37.50
C CYS A 191 -9.55 8.81 37.44
N ASP A 192 -9.38 7.49 37.54
CA ASP A 192 -8.11 6.79 37.38
C ASP A 192 -7.90 6.33 35.93
N SER A 193 -8.97 6.02 35.18
CA SER A 193 -8.91 5.68 33.75
C SER A 193 -10.18 6.07 33.00
N CYS A 194 -10.06 6.63 31.80
CA CYS A 194 -11.20 7.04 30.98
C CYS A 194 -11.72 5.89 30.10
N SER A 195 -13.03 5.90 29.81
CA SER A 195 -13.66 4.93 28.89
C SER A 195 -13.12 5.11 27.46
N ASN A 196 -13.13 4.05 26.65
CA ASN A 196 -12.51 4.08 25.31
C ASN A 196 -13.02 5.26 24.45
N GLY A 197 -12.08 6.00 23.85
CA GLY A 197 -12.35 7.21 23.08
C GLY A 197 -12.27 8.51 23.87
N ASN A 198 -12.20 8.47 25.20
CA ASN A 198 -12.13 9.66 26.06
C ASN A 198 -10.70 10.00 26.49
N ILE A 199 -10.46 11.29 26.75
CA ILE A 199 -9.15 11.86 27.12
C ILE A 199 -9.17 12.27 28.60
N MET A 200 -8.09 11.97 29.32
CA MET A 200 -7.89 12.40 30.71
C MET A 200 -7.33 13.83 30.76
N LEU A 201 -7.98 14.70 31.53
CA LEU A 201 -7.57 16.08 31.78
C LEU A 201 -6.62 16.18 33.00
N GLU A 202 -5.84 17.26 33.10
CA GLU A 202 -4.91 17.48 34.24
C GLU A 202 -5.60 17.52 35.61
N ASN A 203 -6.90 17.87 35.65
CA ASN A 203 -7.72 17.87 36.86
C ASN A 203 -8.24 16.45 37.24
N GLY A 204 -7.81 15.40 36.53
CA GLY A 204 -8.20 14.01 36.79
C GLY A 204 -9.63 13.67 36.37
N ARG A 205 -10.20 14.39 35.40
CA ARG A 205 -11.54 14.14 34.85
C ARG A 205 -11.46 13.73 33.39
N CYS A 206 -12.44 12.98 32.92
CA CYS A 206 -12.51 12.52 31.54
C CYS A 206 -13.38 13.43 30.69
N CYS A 207 -13.00 13.60 29.43
CA CYS A 207 -13.81 14.27 28.41
C CYS A 207 -13.84 13.44 27.11
N ASP A 208 -14.90 13.61 26.32
CA ASP A 208 -15.07 12.95 25.01
C ASP A 208 -13.92 13.36 24.05
N GLY A 209 -13.28 12.38 23.39
CA GLY A 209 -12.15 12.63 22.49
C GLY A 209 -12.50 13.37 21.19
N SER A 210 -13.79 13.62 20.94
CA SER A 210 -14.28 14.55 19.91
C SER A 210 -14.07 16.02 20.31
N CYS A 211 -13.74 16.28 21.58
CA CYS A 211 -13.72 17.61 22.18
C CYS A 211 -12.28 18.15 22.38
N LEU A 212 -12.04 19.34 21.83
CA LEU A 212 -10.74 20.02 21.91
C LEU A 212 -10.53 20.73 23.25
N THR A 213 -11.61 21.24 23.85
CA THR A 213 -11.61 21.78 25.22
C THR A 213 -12.93 21.45 25.91
N CYS A 214 -12.91 21.35 27.24
CA CYS A 214 -14.06 20.92 28.05
C CYS A 214 -14.26 21.83 29.27
N SER A 215 -15.34 21.61 30.01
CA SER A 215 -15.68 22.33 31.25
C SER A 215 -14.93 21.74 32.45
N GLU A 216 -14.40 22.60 33.33
CA GLU A 216 -13.82 22.18 34.62
C GLU A 216 -14.84 21.45 35.51
N LEU A 217 -16.12 21.82 35.40
CA LEU A 217 -17.18 21.40 36.32
C LEU A 217 -18.05 20.26 35.78
N SER A 218 -18.09 20.04 34.46
CA SER A 218 -18.98 19.09 33.78
C SER A 218 -18.27 18.42 32.60
N PRO A 219 -18.70 17.23 32.15
CA PRO A 219 -18.21 16.61 30.90
C PRO A 219 -18.65 17.36 29.62
N ALA A 220 -19.18 18.59 29.77
CA ALA A 220 -19.57 19.47 28.69
C ALA A 220 -18.35 19.92 27.90
N CYS A 221 -18.43 19.81 26.58
CA CYS A 221 -17.40 20.25 25.67
C CYS A 221 -17.56 21.75 25.39
N THR A 222 -16.47 22.51 25.53
CA THR A 222 -16.45 23.96 25.27
C THR A 222 -15.91 24.30 23.88
N SER A 223 -15.19 23.37 23.24
CA SER A 223 -14.90 23.39 21.81
C SER A 223 -14.64 21.98 21.28
N CYS A 224 -14.82 21.78 19.98
CA CYS A 224 -14.66 20.49 19.31
C CYS A 224 -13.37 20.41 18.49
N HIS A 225 -12.91 19.20 18.21
CA HIS A 225 -11.89 18.96 17.19
C HIS A 225 -12.44 19.23 15.78
N ASN A 226 -11.52 19.37 14.81
CA ASN A 226 -11.87 19.49 13.39
C ASN A 226 -12.83 18.37 12.95
N ASN A 227 -13.76 18.69 12.07
CA ASN A 227 -14.81 17.82 11.55
C ASN A 227 -15.91 17.48 12.57
N PHE A 228 -15.98 18.18 13.71
CA PHE A 228 -17.08 18.13 14.67
C PHE A 228 -17.68 19.52 14.93
N MET A 229 -18.94 19.56 15.34
CA MET A 229 -19.71 20.74 15.72
C MET A 229 -20.24 20.59 17.15
N ILE A 230 -20.24 21.68 17.91
CA ILE A 230 -20.85 21.72 19.24
C ILE A 230 -22.37 21.85 19.13
N TYR A 231 -23.11 21.01 19.87
CA TYR A 231 -24.55 21.08 20.03
C TYR A 231 -24.94 20.49 21.38
N ASP A 232 -25.73 21.24 22.17
CA ASP A 232 -26.17 20.85 23.53
C ASP A 232 -25.01 20.36 24.42
N ASP A 233 -23.90 21.11 24.41
CA ASP A 233 -22.64 20.83 25.10
C ASP A 233 -21.88 19.53 24.68
N PHE A 234 -22.29 18.84 23.61
CA PHE A 234 -21.58 17.70 23.03
C PHE A 234 -21.04 17.99 21.62
N CYS A 235 -20.01 17.25 21.20
CA CYS A 235 -19.40 17.38 19.87
C CYS A 235 -19.90 16.29 18.92
N TYR A 236 -20.66 16.67 17.89
CA TYR A 236 -21.21 15.78 16.88
C TYR A 236 -20.44 15.88 15.55
N PRO A 237 -20.24 14.79 14.80
CA PRO A 237 -19.52 14.85 13.53
C PRO A 237 -20.28 15.67 12.49
N CYS A 238 -19.55 16.44 11.68
CA CYS A 238 -20.11 17.23 10.59
C CYS A 238 -20.83 16.34 9.57
N SER A 239 -22.00 16.77 9.09
CA SER A 239 -22.79 16.03 8.09
C SER A 239 -22.10 15.87 6.73
N ASN A 240 -21.02 16.61 6.49
CA ASN A 240 -20.04 16.35 5.44
C ASN A 240 -18.70 16.02 6.09
N PHE A 241 -18.18 14.81 5.84
CA PHE A 241 -16.94 14.29 6.43
C PHE A 241 -15.67 15.07 6.04
N PHE A 242 -15.70 15.78 4.90
CA PHE A 242 -14.60 16.62 4.40
C PHE A 242 -14.70 18.07 4.89
N CYS A 243 -15.71 18.39 5.69
CA CYS A 243 -15.83 19.67 6.35
C CYS A 243 -14.99 19.70 7.64
N LYS A 244 -14.16 20.74 7.78
CA LYS A 244 -13.32 21.01 8.95
C LYS A 244 -14.07 21.77 10.04
N ASN A 245 -14.94 22.72 9.68
CA ASN A 245 -15.72 23.56 10.59
C ASN A 245 -17.15 23.71 10.09
N CYS A 246 -18.16 23.29 10.87
CA CYS A 246 -19.56 23.21 10.42
C CYS A 246 -20.61 23.65 11.45
N THR A 247 -21.85 23.75 10.97
CA THR A 247 -23.10 23.59 11.73
C THR A 247 -23.80 22.30 11.28
N SER A 248 -25.00 22.02 11.83
CA SER A 248 -25.81 20.83 11.52
C SER A 248 -26.22 20.66 10.05
N THR A 249 -26.09 21.68 9.22
CA THR A 249 -26.42 21.61 7.78
C THR A 249 -25.46 22.36 6.86
N TYR A 250 -24.52 23.14 7.38
CA TYR A 250 -23.69 24.06 6.58
C TYR A 250 -22.23 24.04 7.00
N CYS A 251 -21.33 23.89 6.03
CA CYS A 251 -19.88 23.93 6.22
C CYS A 251 -19.30 25.33 5.98
N TYR A 252 -18.31 25.74 6.78
CA TYR A 252 -17.59 27.01 6.63
C TYR A 252 -16.17 26.86 6.09
N GLU A 253 -15.53 25.70 6.32
CA GLU A 253 -14.14 25.44 5.96
C GLU A 253 -13.98 23.95 5.63
N CYS A 254 -13.28 23.62 4.55
CA CYS A 254 -13.00 22.24 4.14
C CYS A 254 -11.61 21.79 4.59
N ILE A 255 -11.40 20.47 4.63
CA ILE A 255 -10.05 19.89 4.74
C ILE A 255 -9.27 20.05 3.43
N ASP A 256 -7.95 19.96 3.49
CA ASP A 256 -7.08 20.10 2.32
C ASP A 256 -7.45 19.10 1.20
N GLY A 257 -7.45 19.60 -0.05
CA GLY A 257 -7.90 18.84 -1.24
C GLY A 257 -9.38 19.01 -1.60
N TYR A 258 -10.18 19.65 -0.74
CA TYR A 258 -11.60 19.92 -0.97
C TYR A 258 -11.86 21.43 -1.07
N GLU A 259 -12.93 21.82 -1.78
CA GLU A 259 -13.37 23.22 -1.87
C GLU A 259 -14.85 23.37 -1.47
N LEU A 260 -15.19 24.55 -0.93
CA LEU A 260 -16.51 24.84 -0.40
C LEU A 260 -17.45 25.29 -1.54
N PHE A 261 -18.47 24.49 -1.82
CA PHE A 261 -19.50 24.75 -2.82
C PHE A 261 -20.88 24.67 -2.18
N ASP A 262 -21.62 25.79 -2.17
CA ASP A 262 -22.98 25.89 -1.62
C ASP A 262 -23.15 25.33 -0.18
N GLY A 263 -22.17 25.59 0.69
CA GLY A 263 -22.15 25.09 2.06
C GLY A 263 -21.70 23.63 2.24
N ILE A 264 -21.25 22.98 1.17
CA ILE A 264 -20.84 21.57 1.13
C ILE A 264 -19.39 21.48 0.62
N CYS A 265 -18.55 20.64 1.24
CA CYS A 265 -17.22 20.37 0.72
C CYS A 265 -17.27 19.33 -0.41
N ILE A 266 -16.75 19.70 -1.58
CA ILE A 266 -16.60 18.84 -2.75
C ILE A 266 -15.12 18.64 -3.08
N GLU A 267 -14.78 17.54 -3.74
CA GLU A 267 -13.39 17.28 -4.18
C GLU A 267 -12.94 18.38 -5.16
N LYS A 268 -11.74 18.95 -4.94
CA LYS A 268 -11.27 20.10 -5.72
C LYS A 268 -10.79 19.69 -7.11
N HIS A 269 -11.71 19.62 -8.06
CA HIS A 269 -11.40 19.25 -9.44
C HIS A 269 -10.68 20.38 -10.20
N CYS A 270 -9.47 20.07 -10.68
CA CYS A 270 -8.72 20.95 -11.57
C CYS A 270 -9.35 21.01 -12.97
N HIS A 271 -9.52 22.21 -13.53
CA HIS A 271 -10.09 22.42 -14.87
C HIS A 271 -9.12 21.97 -15.98
N SER A 272 -7.81 22.00 -15.73
CA SER A 272 -6.84 21.37 -16.63
C SER A 272 -7.01 19.85 -16.60
N ILE A 273 -7.38 19.26 -17.75
CA ILE A 273 -7.25 17.82 -17.96
C ILE A 273 -5.80 17.39 -17.71
N ALA A 274 -5.62 16.15 -17.24
CA ALA A 274 -4.34 15.54 -16.89
C ALA A 274 -3.55 16.21 -15.74
N CYS A 275 -4.19 17.13 -15.01
CA CYS A 275 -3.67 17.71 -13.78
C CYS A 275 -3.85 16.79 -12.58
N LEU A 276 -2.83 16.71 -11.72
CA LEU A 276 -2.83 15.99 -10.44
C LEU A 276 -3.05 16.93 -9.24
N SER A 277 -2.59 18.19 -9.30
CA SER A 277 -2.80 19.16 -8.22
C SER A 277 -2.86 20.61 -8.72
N CYS A 278 -3.77 21.40 -8.12
CA CYS A 278 -3.99 22.82 -8.43
C CYS A 278 -4.34 23.62 -7.15
N PRO A 279 -3.40 23.76 -6.19
CA PRO A 279 -3.70 24.34 -4.88
C PRO A 279 -4.13 25.81 -4.97
N ASN A 280 -3.50 26.61 -5.84
CA ASN A 280 -3.71 28.06 -5.91
C ASN A 280 -4.89 28.50 -6.81
N SER A 281 -5.26 27.73 -7.84
CA SER A 281 -6.35 28.05 -8.77
C SER A 281 -6.75 26.82 -9.58
N THR A 282 -8.04 26.53 -9.72
CA THR A 282 -8.52 25.38 -10.53
C THR A 282 -8.13 25.47 -12.01
N ASN A 283 -7.78 26.65 -12.50
CA ASN A 283 -7.33 26.86 -13.89
C ASN A 283 -5.81 26.76 -14.09
N VAL A 284 -5.01 26.66 -13.02
CA VAL A 284 -3.54 26.57 -13.09
C VAL A 284 -3.12 25.29 -12.38
N CYS A 285 -2.70 24.29 -13.16
CA CYS A 285 -2.11 23.09 -12.61
C CYS A 285 -0.69 23.37 -12.11
N GLU A 286 -0.31 22.75 -10.99
CA GLU A 286 1.04 22.78 -10.45
C GLU A 286 1.79 21.47 -10.73
N GLN A 287 1.11 20.33 -10.64
CA GLN A 287 1.67 19.01 -10.94
C GLN A 287 0.81 18.23 -11.93
N CYS A 288 1.40 17.78 -13.03
CA CYS A 288 0.73 16.93 -14.02
C CYS A 288 0.90 15.42 -13.73
N HIS A 289 0.03 14.58 -14.30
CA HIS A 289 0.30 13.13 -14.33
C HIS A 289 1.58 12.81 -15.14
N SER A 290 2.19 11.66 -14.86
CA SER A 290 3.55 11.27 -15.29
C SER A 290 3.85 11.19 -16.80
N ASN A 291 2.84 11.31 -17.66
CA ASN A 291 2.99 11.31 -19.13
C ASN A 291 2.75 12.70 -19.77
N PHE A 292 2.61 13.74 -18.96
CA PHE A 292 2.25 15.10 -19.39
C PHE A 292 3.26 16.13 -18.87
N VAL A 293 3.40 17.22 -19.61
CA VAL A 293 4.28 18.35 -19.29
C VAL A 293 3.45 19.62 -19.13
N GLN A 294 3.80 20.44 -18.13
CA GLN A 294 3.16 21.72 -17.87
C GLN A 294 3.56 22.74 -18.94
N ASP A 295 2.61 23.47 -19.52
CA ASP A 295 2.90 24.62 -20.39
C ASP A 295 3.03 25.95 -19.62
N LEU A 296 3.40 27.01 -20.34
CA LEU A 296 3.61 28.36 -19.79
C LEU A 296 2.36 29.00 -19.15
N PHE A 297 1.19 28.38 -19.26
CA PHE A 297 -0.07 28.83 -18.66
C PHE A 297 -0.55 27.90 -17.54
N GLY A 298 0.16 26.80 -17.25
CA GLY A 298 -0.23 25.81 -16.25
C GLY A 298 -1.19 24.74 -16.76
N ASN A 299 -1.30 24.50 -18.07
CA ASN A 299 -2.04 23.36 -18.62
C ASN A 299 -1.14 22.12 -18.69
N CYS A 300 -1.71 20.93 -18.50
CA CYS A 300 -0.99 19.65 -18.65
C CYS A 300 -1.14 19.09 -20.06
N CYS A 301 -0.07 19.19 -20.85
CA CYS A 301 -0.03 18.86 -22.26
C CYS A 301 0.71 17.54 -22.52
N ASN A 302 0.46 16.88 -23.64
CA ASN A 302 1.24 15.72 -24.07
C ASN A 302 2.73 16.08 -24.26
N ILE A 303 3.63 15.11 -24.06
CA ILE A 303 5.08 15.29 -24.30
C ILE A 303 5.32 15.76 -25.74
N GLY A 304 6.10 16.83 -25.91
CA GLY A 304 6.40 17.47 -27.19
C GLY A 304 5.50 18.67 -27.53
N CYS A 305 4.36 18.85 -26.84
CA CYS A 305 3.63 20.11 -26.89
C CYS A 305 4.48 21.25 -26.27
N LYS A 306 4.31 22.46 -26.80
CA LYS A 306 4.80 23.72 -26.23
C LYS A 306 3.68 24.52 -25.57
N THR A 307 2.45 24.33 -26.05
CA THR A 307 1.19 24.80 -25.46
C THR A 307 0.07 23.80 -25.76
N CYS A 308 -0.96 23.77 -24.93
CA CYS A 308 -2.22 23.07 -25.21
C CYS A 308 -3.42 23.96 -24.81
N THR A 309 -4.48 23.39 -24.23
CA THR A 309 -5.61 24.12 -23.64
C THR A 309 -6.06 23.40 -22.37
N SER A 310 -6.61 24.09 -21.37
CA SER A 310 -7.07 23.45 -20.13
C SER A 310 -8.05 22.29 -20.38
N THR A 311 -8.96 22.43 -21.35
CA THR A 311 -9.93 21.39 -21.74
C THR A 311 -9.37 20.29 -22.66
N SER A 312 -8.06 20.27 -22.97
CA SER A 312 -7.47 19.24 -23.84
C SER A 312 -5.93 19.15 -23.76
N PRO A 313 -5.35 17.96 -23.50
CA PRO A 313 -3.89 17.77 -23.46
C PRO A 313 -3.24 17.74 -24.86
N TYR A 314 -4.02 17.77 -25.94
CA TYR A 314 -3.51 17.81 -27.30
C TYR A 314 -2.87 19.16 -27.63
N CYS A 315 -1.82 19.15 -28.45
CA CYS A 315 -0.98 20.31 -28.65
C CYS A 315 -1.67 21.39 -29.50
N THR A 316 -1.55 22.66 -29.07
CA THR A 316 -1.85 23.84 -29.90
C THR A 316 -0.59 24.41 -30.56
N SER A 317 0.59 24.16 -29.99
CA SER A 317 1.89 24.37 -30.62
C SER A 317 2.92 23.34 -30.15
N CYS A 318 4.01 23.19 -30.90
CA CYS A 318 5.07 22.22 -30.63
C CYS A 318 6.38 22.87 -30.19
N ILE A 319 7.22 22.08 -29.50
CA ILE A 319 8.61 22.47 -29.25
C ILE A 319 9.43 22.49 -30.54
N ASP A 320 10.54 23.22 -30.53
CA ASP A 320 11.46 23.30 -31.67
C ASP A 320 12.02 21.89 -32.01
N GLY A 321 12.26 21.63 -33.31
CA GLY A 321 12.55 20.27 -33.82
C GLY A 321 11.32 19.38 -34.06
N MET A 322 10.10 19.87 -33.82
CA MET A 322 8.84 19.17 -34.10
C MET A 322 7.87 20.02 -34.94
N TYR A 323 6.89 19.38 -35.59
CA TYR A 323 5.76 20.03 -36.29
C TYR A 323 4.42 19.47 -35.78
N LEU A 324 3.35 20.26 -35.98
CA LEU A 324 2.01 19.95 -35.50
C LEU A 324 1.19 19.23 -36.58
N GLU A 325 0.75 18.01 -36.30
CA GLU A 325 -0.12 17.22 -37.19
C GLU A 325 -1.24 16.57 -36.38
N SER A 326 -2.50 16.83 -36.76
CA SER A 326 -3.71 16.35 -36.06
C SER A 326 -3.71 16.59 -34.53
N SER A 327 -3.16 17.72 -34.09
CA SER A 327 -2.97 18.11 -32.68
C SER A 327 -1.97 17.25 -31.88
N TYR A 328 -1.11 16.49 -32.56
CA TYR A 328 0.07 15.85 -32.00
C TYR A 328 1.33 16.53 -32.54
N CYS A 329 2.42 16.50 -31.76
CA CYS A 329 3.72 16.95 -32.22
C CYS A 329 4.54 15.76 -32.73
N LEU A 330 5.01 15.85 -33.97
CA LEU A 330 5.82 14.83 -34.63
C LEU A 330 7.21 15.42 -34.94
N PHE A 331 8.25 14.58 -34.85
CA PHE A 331 9.62 15.04 -35.08
C PHE A 331 9.86 15.46 -36.54
N CYS A 332 10.61 16.53 -36.72
CA CYS A 332 11.16 16.91 -38.02
C CYS A 332 12.21 15.88 -38.49
N SER A 333 12.40 15.80 -39.81
CA SER A 333 13.57 15.19 -40.42
C SER A 333 14.85 15.85 -39.91
N LYS A 334 15.92 15.06 -39.73
CA LYS A 334 17.14 15.47 -38.97
C LYS A 334 17.87 16.69 -39.54
N SER A 335 17.57 17.07 -40.79
CA SER A 335 18.16 18.23 -41.46
C SER A 335 17.47 19.56 -41.12
N CYS A 336 16.33 19.56 -40.41
CA CYS A 336 15.57 20.77 -40.06
C CYS A 336 15.80 21.19 -38.59
N LYS A 337 15.77 22.50 -38.31
CA LYS A 337 15.73 23.06 -36.94
C LYS A 337 14.29 23.32 -36.48
N THR A 338 13.45 23.80 -37.40
CA THR A 338 11.99 23.71 -37.32
C THR A 338 11.43 23.32 -38.68
N CYS A 339 10.25 22.71 -38.75
CA CYS A 339 9.63 22.27 -39.98
C CYS A 339 8.12 22.53 -40.00
N SER A 340 7.52 22.39 -41.18
CA SER A 340 6.06 22.50 -41.41
C SER A 340 5.41 21.13 -41.64
N TYR A 341 6.19 20.19 -42.18
CA TYR A 341 5.93 18.77 -42.34
C TYR A 341 7.28 18.04 -42.20
N PHE A 342 7.28 16.72 -42.00
CA PHE A 342 8.47 15.89 -41.76
C PHE A 342 9.76 16.34 -42.50
N ASP A 343 9.79 16.36 -43.84
CA ASP A 343 10.96 16.78 -44.63
C ASP A 343 10.95 18.25 -45.10
N LYS A 344 9.93 19.05 -44.73
CA LYS A 344 9.79 20.45 -45.18
C LYS A 344 10.17 21.44 -44.09
N CYS A 345 11.44 21.79 -44.05
CA CYS A 345 12.01 22.72 -43.08
C CYS A 345 11.42 24.14 -43.20
N SER A 346 11.23 24.77 -42.05
CA SER A 346 10.87 26.19 -41.87
C SER A 346 12.08 27.00 -41.39
N SER A 347 13.01 26.36 -40.70
CA SER A 347 14.35 26.90 -40.38
C SER A 347 15.39 25.78 -40.35
N CYS A 348 16.66 26.15 -40.54
CA CYS A 348 17.78 25.22 -40.67
C CYS A 348 18.71 25.21 -39.45
N PRO A 349 19.40 24.09 -39.19
CA PRO A 349 20.51 24.04 -38.23
C PRO A 349 21.63 25.00 -38.62
N ASP A 350 22.43 25.39 -37.65
CA ASP A 350 23.44 26.43 -37.85
C ASP A 350 24.54 25.93 -38.82
N GLY A 351 24.84 26.72 -39.86
CA GLY A 351 25.70 26.32 -40.99
C GLY A 351 24.95 25.82 -42.24
N PHE A 352 23.65 25.54 -42.14
CA PHE A 352 22.80 25.17 -43.26
C PHE A 352 21.94 26.34 -43.73
N THR A 353 21.53 26.32 -45.00
CA THR A 353 20.66 27.33 -45.61
C THR A 353 19.42 26.67 -46.22
N LEU A 354 18.28 27.37 -46.22
CA LEU A 354 17.02 26.82 -46.70
C LEU A 354 16.96 26.83 -48.24
N SER A 355 16.77 25.67 -48.88
CA SER A 355 16.59 25.55 -50.32
C SER A 355 15.34 26.34 -50.75
N ARG A 356 15.55 27.38 -51.57
CA ARG A 356 14.50 28.33 -52.00
C ARG A 356 13.37 27.67 -52.81
N TYR A 357 13.61 26.49 -53.38
CA TYR A 357 12.65 25.80 -54.26
C TYR A 357 12.01 24.56 -53.61
N GLU A 358 12.73 23.86 -52.73
CA GLU A 358 12.32 22.54 -52.26
C GLU A 358 12.11 22.46 -50.74
N GLY A 359 12.52 23.49 -49.99
CA GLY A 359 12.21 23.61 -48.56
C GLY A 359 13.00 22.69 -47.62
N PHE A 360 13.96 21.91 -48.12
CA PHE A 360 14.96 21.23 -47.29
C PHE A 360 16.17 22.13 -47.03
N CYS A 361 16.95 21.81 -45.99
CA CYS A 361 18.17 22.53 -45.64
C CYS A 361 19.38 21.94 -46.37
N VAL A 362 20.11 22.79 -47.10
CA VAL A 362 21.38 22.44 -47.76
C VAL A 362 22.55 22.97 -46.93
N GLU A 363 23.61 22.18 -46.81
CA GLU A 363 24.87 22.67 -46.25
C GLU A 363 25.37 23.81 -47.15
N GLY A 364 25.68 24.97 -46.56
CA GLY A 364 26.15 26.11 -47.37
C GLY A 364 27.49 25.77 -48.01
N GLU A 365 27.62 25.88 -49.34
CA GLU A 365 28.92 25.74 -50.03
C GLU A 365 29.93 26.74 -49.43
N ARG A 366 30.75 26.28 -48.49
CA ARG A 366 32.02 26.92 -48.17
C ARG A 366 32.85 26.83 -49.44
N ILE A 367 32.93 27.94 -50.17
CA ILE A 367 33.76 28.08 -51.37
C ILE A 367 35.19 27.72 -50.96
N SER A 368 35.62 26.50 -51.28
CA SER A 368 36.93 26.01 -50.83
C SER A 368 38.03 26.86 -51.47
N ASP A 369 39.07 27.17 -50.69
CA ASP A 369 40.11 28.14 -51.07
C ASP A 369 40.82 27.77 -52.39
N GLY A 370 40.78 26.49 -52.78
CA GLY A 370 41.20 25.99 -54.09
C GLY A 370 40.52 26.68 -55.29
N LYS A 371 39.23 27.06 -55.21
CA LYS A 371 38.56 27.81 -56.29
C LYS A 371 39.11 29.24 -56.41
N LEU A 372 39.48 29.88 -55.30
CA LEU A 372 40.08 31.23 -55.30
C LEU A 372 41.47 31.23 -55.95
N ILE A 373 42.28 30.20 -55.66
CA ILE A 373 43.62 30.01 -56.25
C ILE A 373 43.55 29.98 -57.78
N VAL A 374 42.62 29.21 -58.35
CA VAL A 374 42.50 29.06 -59.82
C VAL A 374 42.05 30.36 -60.49
N PHE A 375 41.04 31.05 -59.95
CA PHE A 375 40.49 32.25 -60.60
C PHE A 375 41.28 33.54 -60.37
N VAL A 376 42.10 33.63 -59.32
CA VAL A 376 42.87 34.85 -59.01
C VAL A 376 44.38 34.69 -59.27
N ILE A 377 44.99 33.60 -58.80
CA ILE A 377 46.46 33.48 -58.83
C ILE A 377 46.97 33.10 -60.23
N VAL A 378 46.23 32.30 -61.00
CA VAL A 378 46.60 31.95 -62.38
C VAL A 378 46.64 33.19 -63.31
N PRO A 379 45.60 34.04 -63.42
CA PRO A 379 45.70 35.23 -64.28
C PRO A 379 46.74 36.25 -63.78
N VAL A 380 46.92 36.41 -62.46
CA VAL A 380 47.95 37.32 -61.92
C VAL A 380 49.36 36.82 -62.23
N THR A 381 49.65 35.53 -62.09
CA THR A 381 50.97 34.96 -62.43
C THR A 381 51.25 35.02 -63.93
N ILE A 382 50.25 34.75 -64.79
CA ILE A 382 50.38 34.95 -66.25
C ILE A 382 50.66 36.42 -66.59
N PHE A 383 49.97 37.37 -65.95
CA PHE A 383 50.17 38.80 -66.18
C PHE A 383 51.56 39.28 -65.73
N VAL A 384 52.05 38.82 -64.57
CA VAL A 384 53.42 39.09 -64.09
C VAL A 384 54.46 38.50 -65.05
N LEU A 385 54.27 37.27 -65.53
CA LEU A 385 55.17 36.65 -66.52
C LEU A 385 55.17 37.42 -67.85
N ALA A 386 54.03 37.93 -68.31
CA ALA A 386 53.94 38.77 -69.50
C ALA A 386 54.65 40.13 -69.33
N ILE A 387 54.57 40.74 -68.14
CA ILE A 387 55.34 41.94 -67.78
C ILE A 387 56.85 41.64 -67.77
N VAL A 388 57.28 40.56 -67.12
CA VAL A 388 58.70 40.15 -67.10
C VAL A 388 59.20 39.87 -68.51
N PHE A 389 58.43 39.18 -69.35
CA PHE A 389 58.79 38.91 -70.74
C PHE A 389 58.91 40.19 -71.57
N THR A 390 57.94 41.12 -71.46
CA THR A 390 58.01 42.40 -72.18
C THR A 390 59.16 43.29 -71.70
N VAL A 391 59.44 43.35 -70.39
CA VAL A 391 60.63 44.02 -69.84
C VAL A 391 61.91 43.37 -70.36
N CYS A 392 62.04 42.05 -70.34
CA CYS A 392 63.19 41.33 -70.91
C CYS A 392 63.36 41.61 -72.41
N CYS A 393 62.28 41.68 -73.19
CA CYS A 393 62.31 42.06 -74.60
C CYS A 393 62.76 43.51 -74.80
N LEU A 394 62.26 44.46 -74.00
CA LEU A 394 62.68 45.86 -74.03
C LEU A 394 64.16 46.03 -73.64
N CYS A 395 64.62 45.34 -72.60
CA CYS A 395 66.03 45.30 -72.20
C CYS A 395 66.91 44.71 -73.30
N ASN A 396 66.52 43.60 -73.95
CA ASN A 396 67.27 43.04 -75.08
C ASN A 396 67.27 43.96 -76.30
N ASN A 397 66.17 44.66 -76.59
CA ASN A 397 66.09 45.59 -77.71
C ASN A 397 66.93 46.86 -77.46
N ASN A 398 66.93 47.37 -76.22
CA ASN A 398 67.80 48.47 -75.81
C ASN A 398 69.28 48.04 -75.75
N ARG A 399 69.60 46.81 -75.35
CA ARG A 399 70.96 46.24 -75.47
C ARG A 399 71.41 46.16 -76.94
N LYS A 400 70.53 45.78 -77.86
CA LYS A 400 70.78 45.82 -79.32
C LYS A 400 70.98 47.25 -79.85
N LYS A 401 70.27 48.26 -79.32
CA LYS A 401 70.53 49.68 -79.63
C LYS A 401 71.88 50.16 -79.07
N MET A 402 72.21 49.81 -77.83
CA MET A 402 73.47 50.16 -77.16
C MET A 402 74.70 49.61 -77.92
N PHE A 403 74.66 48.35 -78.37
CA PHE A 403 75.73 47.79 -79.21
C PHE A 403 75.88 48.46 -80.58
N ARG A 404 74.81 49.08 -81.13
CA ARG A 404 74.89 49.90 -82.35
C ARG A 404 75.49 51.28 -82.06
N ALA A 405 75.17 51.89 -80.91
CA ALA A 405 75.73 53.17 -80.49
C ALA A 405 77.24 53.08 -80.17
N ILE A 406 77.68 52.04 -79.45
CA ILE A 406 79.10 51.84 -79.10
C ILE A 406 79.97 51.69 -80.36
N ARG A 407 79.44 51.06 -81.42
CA ARG A 407 80.17 50.88 -82.69
C ARG A 407 80.40 52.19 -83.45
N LEU A 408 79.55 53.20 -83.26
CA LEU A 408 79.71 54.55 -83.83
C LEU A 408 80.59 55.47 -82.97
N HIS A 409 80.78 55.17 -81.69
CA HIS A 409 81.50 56.05 -80.77
C HIS A 409 83.04 55.84 -80.76
N ASN A 410 83.52 54.75 -81.38
CA ASN A 410 84.95 54.43 -81.47
C ASN A 410 85.64 55.02 -82.72
N GLU A 411 84.90 55.54 -83.70
CA GLU A 411 85.48 56.24 -84.87
C GLU A 411 85.69 57.75 -84.63
N LYS A 412 85.29 58.27 -83.47
CA LYS A 412 85.45 59.69 -83.09
C LYS A 412 86.18 59.89 -81.76
N LYS A 413 87.25 59.12 -81.54
CA LYS A 413 88.30 59.42 -80.54
C LYS A 413 89.61 59.78 -81.23
N ALA A 414 89.65 60.97 -81.82
CA ALA A 414 90.87 61.66 -82.23
C ALA A 414 90.72 63.15 -81.86
N ASN A 415 91.68 63.67 -81.08
CA ASN A 415 91.82 65.06 -80.60
C ASN A 415 90.73 65.52 -79.58
N VAL A 416 90.99 66.34 -78.55
CA VAL A 416 92.20 66.73 -77.76
C VAL A 416 91.64 67.40 -76.47
N THR A 417 91.78 66.83 -75.26
CA THR A 417 92.81 67.06 -74.20
C THR A 417 92.51 68.20 -73.18
N THR A 418 92.53 67.88 -71.86
CA THR A 418 92.63 68.76 -70.65
C THR A 418 91.48 69.78 -70.35
N THR A 419 91.20 70.24 -69.12
CA THR A 419 91.83 70.11 -67.76
C THR A 419 90.83 69.71 -66.64
N ASN A 420 91.36 69.41 -65.43
CA ASN A 420 90.69 69.20 -64.11
C ASN A 420 90.47 70.56 -63.36
N PRO A 421 89.99 70.67 -62.09
CA PRO A 421 89.45 69.67 -61.13
C PRO A 421 88.20 70.09 -60.24
N GLU A 422 87.77 69.15 -59.37
CA GLU A 422 87.41 69.33 -57.93
C GLU A 422 86.02 69.76 -57.36
N VAL A 423 85.87 69.42 -56.06
CA VAL A 423 84.84 69.76 -55.02
C VAL A 423 83.53 68.91 -54.99
N SER A 424 82.90 68.87 -53.81
CA SER A 424 82.06 67.78 -53.25
C SER A 424 80.82 68.31 -52.46
N ILE A 425 80.22 67.47 -51.57
CA ILE A 425 79.14 67.78 -50.59
C ILE A 425 77.71 67.81 -51.18
N SER A 426 76.62 67.60 -50.42
CA SER A 426 76.11 66.40 -49.69
C SER A 426 74.69 66.72 -49.14
N SER A 427 73.94 65.69 -48.73
CA SER A 427 72.75 65.77 -47.83
C SER A 427 71.57 66.65 -48.34
N ASP A 428 70.38 66.74 -47.73
CA ASP A 428 69.92 66.36 -46.39
C ASP A 428 68.46 65.83 -46.29
N MET A 429 68.06 65.45 -45.08
CA MET A 429 66.75 64.87 -44.66
C MET A 429 65.95 65.92 -43.79
N PRO A 430 64.96 65.62 -42.92
CA PRO A 430 63.78 64.71 -42.94
C PRO A 430 62.48 65.39 -42.39
N ASN A 431 61.54 64.59 -41.82
CA ASN A 431 60.62 64.92 -40.69
C ASN A 431 59.34 65.75 -41.00
N GLN A 432 58.22 65.74 -40.25
CA GLN A 432 57.73 65.14 -38.97
C GLN A 432 56.38 64.37 -39.24
N SER A 433 55.86 63.36 -38.53
CA SER A 433 55.67 63.02 -37.10
C SER A 433 54.48 63.70 -36.37
N ILE A 434 53.59 62.91 -35.74
CA ILE A 434 52.82 63.24 -34.50
C ILE A 434 52.15 61.95 -33.95
N GLN A 435 51.84 61.91 -32.64
CA GLN A 435 51.22 60.76 -31.92
C GLN A 435 50.02 61.19 -31.04
N LEU A 436 49.16 60.22 -30.68
CA LEU A 436 48.56 59.92 -29.36
C LEU A 436 47.76 58.60 -29.52
N LYS A 437 47.81 57.52 -28.72
CA LYS A 437 47.72 57.31 -27.24
C LYS A 437 46.35 57.72 -26.65
N ASN A 438 45.71 56.96 -25.75
CA ASN A 438 46.21 55.86 -24.89
C ASN A 438 45.09 54.92 -24.35
N SER A 439 45.41 53.63 -24.11
CA SER A 439 44.95 52.70 -23.02
C SER A 439 43.43 52.52 -22.71
N SER A 440 42.88 51.53 -21.96
CA SER A 440 43.34 50.45 -21.04
C SER A 440 42.15 49.50 -20.72
N ILE A 441 42.18 48.30 -20.11
CA ILE A 441 43.18 47.21 -19.85
C ILE A 441 42.40 45.96 -19.29
N MET A 442 42.76 44.72 -19.68
CA MET A 442 42.73 43.37 -19.01
C MET A 442 41.56 42.94 -18.04
N HIS A 443 41.18 41.67 -17.79
CA HIS A 443 41.67 40.28 -18.08
C HIS A 443 40.50 39.25 -17.85
N SER A 444 40.55 37.89 -17.83
CA SER A 444 41.55 36.79 -18.01
C SER A 444 40.85 35.40 -18.33
N SER A 445 41.55 34.29 -18.04
CA SER A 445 41.29 32.82 -18.09
C SER A 445 40.12 32.25 -17.25
N SER A 446 39.65 30.99 -17.37
CA SER A 446 40.34 29.71 -17.71
C SER A 446 39.42 28.60 -18.31
N ILE A 447 39.98 27.37 -18.49
CA ILE A 447 39.35 26.15 -19.06
C ILE A 447 39.71 24.93 -18.18
N ILE A 448 38.83 23.91 -18.08
CA ILE A 448 39.17 22.48 -17.88
C ILE A 448 37.96 21.57 -18.19
N ASP A 449 38.21 20.34 -18.63
CA ASP A 449 37.23 19.36 -19.14
C ASP A 449 36.49 18.54 -18.06
N MET A 450 35.45 17.80 -18.49
CA MET A 450 34.91 16.63 -17.77
C MET A 450 34.83 15.40 -18.69
N ALA A 451 35.01 14.22 -18.11
CA ALA A 451 35.13 12.96 -18.85
C ALA A 451 33.78 12.30 -19.21
N ILE A 452 33.81 11.45 -20.22
CA ILE A 452 32.71 10.55 -20.60
C ILE A 452 32.93 9.20 -19.92
N ASP A 453 31.88 8.60 -19.38
CA ASP A 453 31.87 7.16 -19.08
C ASP A 453 30.67 6.46 -19.73
N LYS A 454 30.80 5.15 -20.00
CA LYS A 454 29.81 4.35 -20.74
C LYS A 454 29.42 3.10 -19.95
N LEU A 455 28.12 2.94 -19.69
CA LEU A 455 27.54 1.61 -19.41
C LEU A 455 26.26 1.38 -20.22
N SER A 456 25.98 0.11 -20.50
CA SER A 456 25.01 -0.33 -21.51
C SER A 456 24.27 -1.59 -21.07
N PHE A 457 22.96 -1.63 -21.25
CA PHE A 457 22.13 -2.82 -21.05
C PHE A 457 21.11 -3.03 -22.21
N PRO A 458 20.56 -4.25 -22.39
CA PRO A 458 20.23 -4.74 -23.74
C PRO A 458 18.76 -4.60 -24.17
N LYS A 459 18.54 -4.92 -25.46
CA LYS A 459 17.21 -5.05 -26.10
C LYS A 459 16.33 -6.08 -25.36
N LYS A 460 15.03 -5.80 -25.30
CA LYS A 460 13.98 -6.76 -24.92
C LYS A 460 13.05 -6.98 -26.14
N HIS A 461 12.63 -8.23 -26.37
CA HIS A 461 11.71 -8.57 -27.47
C HIS A 461 10.29 -8.05 -27.17
N SER A 462 9.61 -7.57 -28.20
CA SER A 462 8.16 -7.38 -28.21
C SER A 462 7.45 -8.63 -28.74
N ILE A 463 6.29 -8.95 -28.15
CA ILE A 463 5.39 -10.02 -28.59
C ILE A 463 4.09 -9.35 -29.06
N SER A 464 3.60 -9.72 -30.24
CA SER A 464 2.34 -9.24 -30.80
C SER A 464 1.18 -10.15 -30.41
N ILE A 465 0.08 -9.58 -29.92
CA ILE A 465 -1.19 -10.27 -29.70
C ILE A 465 -2.31 -9.37 -30.27
N ASP A 466 -3.13 -9.92 -31.16
CA ASP A 466 -4.23 -9.21 -31.82
C ASP A 466 -5.47 -9.08 -30.91
N ILE A 467 -6.23 -8.00 -31.09
CA ILE A 467 -7.48 -7.73 -30.37
C ILE A 467 -8.67 -7.79 -31.36
N PRO A 468 -9.67 -8.66 -31.16
CA PRO A 468 -10.86 -8.72 -32.02
C PRO A 468 -11.82 -7.55 -31.77
N LYS A 469 -12.51 -7.11 -32.83
CA LYS A 469 -13.35 -5.89 -32.84
C LYS A 469 -14.76 -6.15 -32.30
N ALA A 470 -15.19 -5.38 -31.31
CA ALA A 470 -16.60 -5.32 -30.89
C ALA A 470 -17.46 -4.49 -31.89
N LYS A 471 -18.75 -4.83 -32.03
CA LYS A 471 -19.69 -4.13 -32.93
C LYS A 471 -20.43 -3.00 -32.22
N ARG A 472 -20.69 -1.90 -32.94
CA ARG A 472 -21.66 -0.86 -32.55
C ARG A 472 -23.10 -1.30 -32.84
N THR A 473 -24.03 -0.85 -32.00
CA THR A 473 -25.45 -0.60 -32.34
C THR A 473 -25.88 0.71 -31.69
N ASN A 474 -26.49 1.61 -32.47
CA ASN A 474 -26.97 2.94 -31.99
C ASN A 474 -28.50 2.95 -31.90
N SER A 475 -29.05 3.61 -30.87
CA SER A 475 -30.32 4.40 -30.83
C SER A 475 -30.59 4.70 -29.33
N SER A 476 -30.87 5.91 -28.80
CA SER A 476 -31.75 7.02 -29.23
C SER A 476 -33.25 6.66 -29.11
N ILE A 477 -34.16 7.48 -28.55
CA ILE A 477 -34.06 8.83 -27.92
C ILE A 477 -35.37 9.13 -27.11
N MET A 478 -35.43 10.30 -26.44
CA MET A 478 -36.63 10.97 -25.84
C MET A 478 -37.06 10.63 -24.40
N LYS A 479 -37.95 11.48 -23.86
CA LYS A 479 -38.19 11.76 -22.42
C LYS A 479 -39.68 11.69 -22.01
N ASN A 480 -39.91 11.92 -20.71
CA ASN A 480 -41.14 12.38 -20.04
C ASN A 480 -42.27 11.34 -19.85
N SER A 481 -42.57 11.07 -18.58
CA SER A 481 -43.79 11.54 -17.90
C SER A 481 -43.66 11.31 -16.40
N ALA A 482 -44.46 11.99 -15.59
CA ALA A 482 -44.50 11.78 -14.14
C ALA A 482 -45.95 11.67 -13.69
N GLU A 483 -46.30 10.64 -12.91
CA GLU A 483 -47.35 10.77 -11.89
C GLU A 483 -47.26 9.71 -10.78
N LEU A 484 -47.30 10.24 -9.56
CA LEU A 484 -47.80 9.72 -8.28
C LEU A 484 -48.16 8.21 -8.12
N SER A 485 -47.54 7.56 -7.13
CA SER A 485 -48.25 6.70 -6.18
C SER A 485 -47.52 6.63 -4.83
N HIS A 486 -48.27 6.53 -3.73
CA HIS A 486 -47.71 6.36 -2.38
C HIS A 486 -47.46 4.87 -2.09
N GLN A 487 -46.30 4.54 -1.55
CA GLN A 487 -46.08 3.36 -0.70
C GLN A 487 -45.04 3.68 0.39
N LEU A 488 -45.04 2.90 1.47
CA LEU A 488 -44.35 3.25 2.70
C LEU A 488 -42.82 3.10 2.55
N PRO A 489 -42.00 3.97 3.20
CA PRO A 489 -40.57 3.73 3.30
C PRO A 489 -40.33 2.46 4.13
N CYS A 490 -39.61 1.50 3.55
CA CYS A 490 -39.12 0.34 4.29
C CYS A 490 -38.11 0.80 5.36
N THR A 491 -38.14 0.19 6.54
CA THR A 491 -37.17 0.47 7.60
C THR A 491 -35.76 0.06 7.17
N TYR A 492 -34.94 1.03 6.82
CA TYR A 492 -33.52 0.82 6.56
C TYR A 492 -32.82 0.49 7.89
N VAL A 493 -32.58 -0.79 8.14
CA VAL A 493 -31.72 -1.24 9.24
C VAL A 493 -30.28 -0.93 8.83
N SER A 494 -29.74 0.16 9.35
CA SER A 494 -28.31 0.45 9.18
C SER A 494 -27.49 -0.72 9.73
N PRO A 495 -26.42 -1.15 9.03
CA PRO A 495 -25.38 -1.95 9.66
C PRO A 495 -24.91 -1.25 10.94
N LYS A 496 -24.75 -2.01 12.02
CA LYS A 496 -24.05 -1.51 13.22
C LYS A 496 -22.58 -1.31 12.89
N ASN A 497 -21.96 -0.36 13.59
CA ASN A 497 -20.53 -0.07 13.49
C ASN A 497 -19.70 -1.36 13.58
N LEU A 498 -18.89 -1.62 12.55
CA LEU A 498 -17.72 -2.49 12.67
C LEU A 498 -16.54 -1.57 12.93
N GLU A 499 -16.16 -1.43 14.20
CA GLU A 499 -15.07 -0.54 14.62
C GLU A 499 -13.75 -1.00 14.01
N THR A 500 -13.00 -0.07 13.41
CA THR A 500 -11.64 -0.33 12.92
C THR A 500 -10.63 -0.26 14.07
N ASN A 501 -10.81 -1.12 15.07
CA ASN A 501 -9.82 -1.33 16.13
C ASN A 501 -8.58 -2.01 15.52
N HIS A 502 -7.43 -1.34 15.58
CA HIS A 502 -6.20 -1.80 14.91
C HIS A 502 -5.40 -2.78 15.78
N ALA A 503 -6.09 -3.75 16.38
CA ALA A 503 -5.55 -4.81 17.21
C ALA A 503 -6.15 -6.17 16.80
N ASP A 504 -5.37 -7.24 16.93
CA ASP A 504 -5.75 -8.62 16.62
C ASP A 504 -6.21 -8.90 15.17
N ASP A 505 -5.36 -8.57 14.19
CA ASP A 505 -5.46 -9.12 12.81
C ASP A 505 -5.00 -10.61 12.72
N GLU A 506 -4.66 -11.26 13.84
CA GLU A 506 -4.21 -12.66 13.87
C GLU A 506 -5.39 -13.65 13.94
N ILE A 507 -5.40 -14.65 13.05
CA ILE A 507 -6.43 -15.71 13.04
C ILE A 507 -5.79 -17.06 13.41
N THR A 508 -6.07 -17.49 14.64
CA THR A 508 -5.54 -18.70 15.28
C THR A 508 -6.64 -19.74 15.55
N GLU A 509 -6.27 -20.99 15.82
CA GLU A 509 -7.21 -22.04 16.22
C GLU A 509 -8.06 -21.65 17.46
N MET A 510 -7.48 -20.85 18.38
CA MET A 510 -8.14 -20.42 19.62
C MET A 510 -9.13 -19.26 19.43
N ASN A 511 -8.99 -18.43 18.38
CA ASN A 511 -9.86 -17.29 18.13
C ASN A 511 -10.69 -17.40 16.83
N PHE A 512 -10.49 -18.45 16.03
CA PHE A 512 -11.14 -18.66 14.74
C PHE A 512 -12.65 -18.46 14.78
N GLU A 513 -13.36 -19.02 15.77
CA GLU A 513 -14.81 -18.89 15.84
C GLU A 513 -15.31 -17.47 16.15
N LYS A 514 -14.47 -16.67 16.83
CA LYS A 514 -14.75 -15.27 17.16
C LYS A 514 -14.40 -14.34 15.99
N MET A 515 -13.32 -14.62 15.27
CA MET A 515 -12.84 -13.80 14.15
C MET A 515 -13.54 -14.12 12.82
N VAL A 516 -13.93 -15.38 12.61
CA VAL A 516 -14.57 -15.87 11.38
C VAL A 516 -16.02 -16.22 11.69
N ILE A 517 -16.86 -15.19 11.76
CA ILE A 517 -18.25 -15.28 12.23
C ILE A 517 -19.13 -16.11 11.29
N ILE A 518 -20.09 -16.86 11.83
CA ILE A 518 -21.15 -17.51 11.05
C ILE A 518 -22.07 -16.43 10.45
N VAL A 519 -22.50 -16.61 9.20
CA VAL A 519 -23.37 -15.65 8.50
C VAL A 519 -24.58 -16.33 7.86
N GLU A 520 -25.74 -15.70 7.99
CA GLU A 520 -26.96 -16.11 7.28
C GLU A 520 -26.92 -15.63 5.82
N LEU A 521 -27.49 -16.43 4.92
CA LEU A 521 -27.60 -16.13 3.50
C LEU A 521 -28.93 -15.44 3.17
N ASP A 522 -28.92 -14.59 2.14
CA ASP A 522 -30.14 -13.96 1.62
C ASP A 522 -31.05 -14.97 0.87
N ASN A 523 -32.23 -14.49 0.44
CA ASN A 523 -33.19 -15.29 -0.33
C ASN A 523 -32.66 -15.81 -1.69
N LYS A 524 -31.50 -15.33 -2.17
CA LYS A 524 -30.81 -15.82 -3.38
C LYS A 524 -29.70 -16.83 -3.04
N LYS A 525 -29.52 -17.19 -1.77
CA LYS A 525 -28.39 -17.96 -1.21
C LYS A 525 -27.03 -17.26 -1.35
N THR A 526 -27.00 -15.95 -1.12
CA THR A 526 -25.80 -15.11 -1.21
C THR A 526 -25.50 -14.35 0.08
N TYR A 527 -24.26 -13.91 0.24
CA TYR A 527 -23.83 -12.96 1.27
C TYR A 527 -22.91 -11.93 0.61
N ASN A 528 -23.20 -10.64 0.75
CA ASN A 528 -22.53 -9.54 0.04
C ASN A 528 -22.41 -9.79 -1.49
N ASP A 529 -23.53 -10.20 -2.12
CA ASP A 529 -23.66 -10.60 -3.54
C ASP A 529 -22.74 -11.76 -3.99
N ILE A 530 -22.11 -12.50 -3.05
CA ILE A 530 -21.29 -13.69 -3.33
C ILE A 530 -22.10 -14.95 -3.02
N SER A 531 -22.16 -15.88 -3.97
CA SER A 531 -22.90 -17.16 -3.89
C SER A 531 -22.02 -18.41 -3.77
N ILE A 532 -20.71 -18.28 -4.00
CA ILE A 532 -19.75 -19.37 -4.19
C ILE A 532 -18.56 -19.23 -3.23
N CYS A 533 -18.13 -20.33 -2.62
CA CYS A 533 -16.91 -20.37 -1.84
C CYS A 533 -15.66 -20.46 -2.75
N LEU A 534 -14.82 -19.42 -2.76
CA LEU A 534 -13.63 -19.34 -3.62
C LEU A 534 -12.52 -20.38 -3.33
N ILE A 535 -12.64 -21.18 -2.27
CA ILE A 535 -11.68 -22.24 -1.92
C ILE A 535 -12.04 -23.59 -2.57
N CYS A 536 -13.32 -23.84 -2.85
CA CYS A 536 -13.80 -25.11 -3.41
C CYS A 536 -14.72 -24.96 -4.63
N GLU A 537 -14.98 -23.73 -5.08
CA GLU A 537 -15.79 -23.38 -6.27
C GLU A 537 -17.26 -23.86 -6.22
N GLU A 538 -17.75 -24.28 -5.05
CA GLU A 538 -19.14 -24.70 -4.83
C GLU A 538 -20.03 -23.55 -4.34
N ASN A 539 -21.31 -23.57 -4.75
CA ASN A 539 -22.38 -22.73 -4.18
C ASN A 539 -22.64 -23.08 -2.70
N PHE A 540 -23.03 -22.09 -1.90
CA PHE A 540 -23.15 -22.26 -0.44
C PHE A 540 -24.22 -23.27 0.03
N ASN A 541 -25.31 -23.45 -0.74
CA ASN A 541 -26.22 -24.60 -0.66
C ASN A 541 -26.54 -25.15 0.76
N ASP A 542 -26.91 -24.25 1.67
CA ASP A 542 -27.35 -24.56 3.05
C ASP A 542 -26.30 -25.28 3.92
N LYS A 543 -25.01 -25.15 3.56
CA LYS A 543 -23.85 -25.53 4.38
C LYS A 543 -23.47 -24.38 5.32
N ASP A 544 -22.70 -24.68 6.37
CA ASP A 544 -22.19 -23.67 7.30
C ASP A 544 -21.27 -22.66 6.60
N VAL A 545 -21.74 -21.42 6.47
CA VAL A 545 -21.00 -20.29 5.88
C VAL A 545 -20.47 -19.40 6.99
N ARG A 546 -19.18 -19.08 6.92
CA ARG A 546 -18.52 -18.09 7.78
C ARG A 546 -17.90 -16.98 6.94
N ALA A 547 -17.89 -15.75 7.45
CA ALA A 547 -17.25 -14.61 6.82
C ALA A 547 -15.96 -14.22 7.56
N LEU A 548 -14.90 -13.90 6.79
CA LEU A 548 -13.71 -13.25 7.33
C LEU A 548 -14.03 -11.80 7.78
N PRO A 549 -13.20 -11.16 8.63
CA PRO A 549 -13.38 -9.76 9.04
C PRO A 549 -13.48 -8.75 7.89
N CYS A 550 -13.00 -9.09 6.69
CA CYS A 550 -13.18 -8.29 5.47
C CYS A 550 -14.55 -8.46 4.77
N GLY A 551 -15.54 -9.11 5.41
CA GLY A 551 -16.90 -9.28 4.87
C GLY A 551 -17.02 -10.30 3.72
N HIS A 552 -16.08 -11.23 3.59
CA HIS A 552 -16.04 -12.20 2.48
C HIS A 552 -16.38 -13.63 2.95
N PRO A 553 -17.40 -14.29 2.35
CA PRO A 553 -17.94 -15.56 2.82
C PRO A 553 -17.23 -16.80 2.24
N TYR A 554 -17.13 -17.85 3.05
CA TYR A 554 -16.58 -19.17 2.70
C TYR A 554 -17.31 -20.27 3.47
N HIS A 555 -17.27 -21.52 2.99
CA HIS A 555 -17.64 -22.67 3.81
C HIS A 555 -16.69 -22.78 5.01
N GLU A 556 -17.22 -23.00 6.21
CA GLU A 556 -16.45 -23.17 7.46
C GLU A 556 -15.26 -24.13 7.28
N LYS A 557 -15.53 -25.34 6.80
CA LYS A 557 -14.51 -26.40 6.64
C LYS A 557 -13.43 -26.04 5.60
N CYS A 558 -13.76 -25.19 4.64
CA CYS A 558 -12.80 -24.71 3.65
C CYS A 558 -11.91 -23.61 4.22
N ILE A 559 -12.49 -22.62 4.92
CA ILE A 559 -11.71 -21.50 5.48
C ILE A 559 -10.89 -21.93 6.70
N TYR A 560 -11.40 -22.83 7.55
CA TYR A 560 -10.63 -23.46 8.63
C TYR A 560 -9.42 -24.22 8.08
N LYS A 561 -9.63 -25.05 7.05
CA LYS A 561 -8.52 -25.79 6.41
C LYS A 561 -7.50 -24.85 5.79
N SER A 562 -7.92 -23.77 5.12
CA SER A 562 -6.99 -22.81 4.52
C SER A 562 -6.20 -22.03 5.57
N PHE A 563 -6.87 -21.44 6.56
CA PHE A 563 -6.24 -20.49 7.50
C PHE A 563 -5.52 -21.20 8.66
N ILE A 564 -6.11 -22.27 9.22
CA ILE A 564 -5.56 -22.96 10.39
C ILE A 564 -4.66 -24.13 9.98
N VAL A 565 -5.13 -25.02 9.10
CA VAL A 565 -4.41 -26.27 8.76
C VAL A 565 -3.31 -26.05 7.72
N GLU A 566 -3.55 -25.21 6.72
CA GLU A 566 -2.58 -24.90 5.65
C GLU A 566 -1.82 -23.58 5.87
N ASN A 567 -2.15 -22.83 6.93
CA ASN A 567 -1.60 -21.51 7.28
C ASN A 567 -1.61 -20.47 6.13
N LYS A 568 -2.54 -20.61 5.18
CA LYS A 568 -2.80 -19.68 4.07
C LYS A 568 -3.83 -18.64 4.52
N ARG A 569 -3.39 -17.74 5.40
CA ARG A 569 -4.20 -16.70 6.05
C ARG A 569 -4.51 -15.50 5.14
N GLN A 570 -4.87 -15.73 3.86
CA GLN A 570 -5.18 -14.67 2.88
C GLN A 570 -6.59 -14.83 2.30
N CYS A 571 -7.34 -13.73 2.25
CA CYS A 571 -8.65 -13.69 1.62
C CYS A 571 -8.54 -13.71 0.09
N LEU A 572 -9.00 -14.78 -0.56
CA LEU A 572 -8.95 -14.94 -2.03
C LEU A 572 -9.79 -13.92 -2.83
N LYS A 573 -10.69 -13.17 -2.18
CA LYS A 573 -11.56 -12.17 -2.84
C LYS A 573 -10.96 -10.76 -2.89
N CYS A 574 -10.27 -10.33 -1.82
CA CYS A 574 -9.71 -8.97 -1.70
C CYS A 574 -8.20 -8.94 -1.43
N LEU A 575 -7.55 -10.11 -1.34
CA LEU A 575 -6.12 -10.31 -1.09
C LEU A 575 -5.60 -9.77 0.26
N ARG A 576 -6.48 -9.33 1.17
CA ARG A 576 -6.10 -9.02 2.57
C ARG A 576 -5.51 -10.26 3.23
N GLU A 577 -4.29 -10.10 3.71
CA GLU A 577 -3.61 -11.05 4.58
C GLU A 577 -4.01 -10.80 6.04
N TYR A 578 -3.97 -11.88 6.81
CA TYR A 578 -4.21 -11.93 8.25
C TYR A 578 -2.98 -12.59 8.89
N SER A 579 -2.61 -12.14 10.09
CA SER A 579 -1.44 -12.65 10.79
C SER A 579 -1.62 -14.09 11.22
#